data_AF-A0A126NS23-F1
#
_entry.id   AF-A0A126NS23-F1
#
_cell.length_a   1.000
_cell.length_b   1.000
_cell.length_c   1.000
_cell.angle_alpha   90.00
_cell.angle_beta   90.00
_cell.angle_gamma   90.00
#
_symmetry.space_group_name_H-M   'P 1'
#
loop_
_entity.id
_entity.type
_entity.pdbx_description
1 polymer ?
#
loop_
_entity_poly.entity_id
_entity_poly.type
_entity_poly.pdbx_seq_one_letter_code
_entity_poly.pdbx_strand_id
1 'polypeptide(L)'
;MTNKDKGVPAPTETSDTEMPQQIPGDPIAMVTGSVGDDPCLSELAAFRNGAPDLKFAARKAKEFLDEAMRIRLASSDLEDAQRVAAGLMLVGLSFVAMVCIWPSDSLDEVDAKLALAEVGRVHGDDQEDDYAPMLEPDTARRIRVRRAAFNVGELMVPPRAAGPASTDRGLATWPMQGLDLTLLLPPRGGEPVFADQQAGAWAGLLSAPPDLDRLADRVERLLATADRLFLLAARPTENSAELRRAAEGAQIMAYLAAAQVALWPVERGSAGVKAKRRMAKAIDDRACRSDPLHMQAAVRNIFEEATWLAKLLGAERMAIKMPTWTEIV
;
A
#
# COMPACT_ATOMS: atom_id res chain seq x y z
N MET A 1 -44.35 6.96 -41.36
CA MET A 1 -44.28 5.63 -40.72
C MET A 1 -43.27 4.85 -41.55
N THR A 2 -42.09 4.44 -41.09
CA THR A 2 -41.65 3.99 -39.75
C THR A 2 -40.11 3.94 -39.71
N ASN A 3 -39.57 4.16 -38.49
CA ASN A 3 -38.27 3.79 -37.91
C ASN A 3 -36.95 4.06 -38.66
N LYS A 4 -36.26 5.12 -38.20
CA LYS A 4 -34.79 5.21 -38.19
C LYS A 4 -34.27 4.48 -36.94
N ASP A 5 -33.66 3.31 -37.12
CA ASP A 5 -32.77 2.73 -36.12
C ASP A 5 -31.56 3.64 -35.96
N LYS A 6 -31.44 4.30 -34.80
CA LYS A 6 -30.20 4.96 -34.37
C LYS A 6 -29.27 3.88 -33.83
N GLY A 7 -28.51 3.26 -34.72
CA GLY A 7 -27.38 2.43 -34.34
C GLY A 7 -26.38 3.27 -33.52
N VAL A 8 -26.04 2.75 -32.35
CA VAL A 8 -24.96 3.25 -31.48
C VAL A 8 -23.67 3.29 -32.31
N PRO A 9 -22.93 4.41 -32.37
CA PRO A 9 -21.64 4.42 -33.04
C PRO A 9 -20.70 3.49 -32.27
N ALA A 10 -20.04 2.58 -33.01
CA ALA A 10 -18.99 1.73 -32.48
C ALA A 10 -17.95 2.60 -31.73
N PRO A 11 -17.38 2.13 -30.61
CA PRO A 11 -16.35 2.89 -29.92
C PRO A 11 -15.18 3.05 -30.88
N THR A 12 -14.99 4.28 -31.34
CA THR A 12 -13.79 4.75 -32.02
C THR A 12 -12.59 4.28 -31.22
N GLU A 13 -11.67 3.57 -31.87
CA GLU A 13 -10.37 3.19 -31.35
C GLU A 13 -9.77 4.41 -30.64
N THR A 14 -9.83 4.38 -29.31
CA THR A 14 -9.10 5.34 -28.48
C THR A 14 -7.65 5.06 -28.74
N SER A 15 -7.02 5.95 -29.52
CA SER A 15 -5.58 6.02 -29.71
C SER A 15 -4.89 5.64 -28.41
N ASP A 16 -4.18 4.52 -28.44
CA ASP A 16 -3.32 4.05 -27.37
C ASP A 16 -2.45 5.22 -26.95
N THR A 17 -2.84 5.83 -25.83
CA THR A 17 -1.99 6.79 -25.17
C THR A 17 -0.92 5.92 -24.54
N GLU A 18 0.16 5.68 -25.28
CA GLU A 18 1.39 5.08 -24.77
C GLU A 18 1.82 5.90 -23.56
N MET A 19 1.34 5.49 -22.38
CA MET A 19 1.85 5.95 -21.10
C MET A 19 3.35 5.65 -21.14
N PRO A 20 4.24 6.65 -20.95
CA PRO A 20 5.66 6.40 -20.98
C PRO A 20 5.96 5.28 -20.01
N GLN A 21 6.54 4.19 -20.53
CA GLN A 21 6.84 2.97 -19.80
C GLN A 21 7.75 3.31 -18.61
N GLN A 22 7.12 3.51 -17.45
CA GLN A 22 7.79 3.87 -16.21
C GLN A 22 8.60 2.66 -15.76
N ILE A 23 9.89 2.87 -15.52
CA ILE A 23 10.77 1.84 -14.93
C ILE A 23 10.10 1.37 -13.63
N PRO A 24 9.94 0.04 -13.42
CA PRO A 24 9.32 -0.47 -12.21
C PRO A 24 10.13 -0.02 -10.99
N GLY A 25 9.46 0.62 -10.05
CA GLY A 25 10.03 1.11 -8.79
C GLY A 25 9.04 0.90 -7.65
N ASP A 26 9.52 0.94 -6.41
CA ASP A 26 8.66 0.86 -5.24
C ASP A 26 7.78 2.13 -5.14
N PRO A 27 6.44 2.01 -5.30
CA PRO A 27 5.52 3.15 -5.24
C PRO A 27 5.67 3.99 -3.97
N ILE A 28 5.97 3.35 -2.84
CA ILE A 28 6.15 4.06 -1.57
C ILE A 28 7.42 4.90 -1.61
N ALA A 29 8.51 4.36 -2.17
CA ALA A 29 9.77 5.11 -2.34
C ALA A 29 9.59 6.29 -3.28
N MET A 30 8.80 6.13 -4.34
CA MET A 30 8.52 7.20 -5.30
C MET A 30 7.74 8.36 -4.65
N VAL A 31 6.73 8.06 -3.84
CA VAL A 31 5.89 9.08 -3.19
C VAL A 31 6.60 9.75 -2.02
N THR A 32 7.41 9.02 -1.27
CA THR A 32 8.14 9.55 -0.11
C THR A 32 9.49 10.17 -0.48
N GLY A 33 10.02 9.90 -1.67
CA GLY A 33 11.35 10.33 -2.10
C GLY A 33 11.50 11.83 -2.31
N SER A 34 10.40 12.56 -2.51
CA SER A 34 10.39 14.03 -2.57
C SER A 34 10.57 14.67 -1.19
N VAL A 35 10.26 13.93 -0.11
CA VAL A 35 10.39 14.39 1.26
C VAL A 35 11.71 13.86 1.85
N GLY A 36 12.61 14.79 2.17
CA GLY A 36 13.93 14.49 2.72
C GLY A 36 13.89 13.73 4.05
N ASP A 37 15.07 13.32 4.54
CA ASP A 37 15.19 12.61 5.82
C ASP A 37 14.92 13.48 7.06
N ASP A 38 15.01 14.80 6.91
CA ASP A 38 14.71 15.80 7.94
C ASP A 38 13.65 16.80 7.41
N PRO A 39 12.38 16.40 7.37
CA PRO A 39 11.33 17.19 6.76
C PRO A 39 10.92 18.36 7.64
N CYS A 40 10.71 19.53 7.04
CA CYS A 40 10.16 20.69 7.74
C CYS A 40 8.64 20.55 7.98
N LEU A 41 8.08 21.39 8.86
CA LEU A 41 6.65 21.37 9.21
C LEU A 41 5.75 21.50 7.98
N SER A 42 6.07 22.43 7.08
CA SER A 42 5.30 22.66 5.86
C SER A 42 5.37 21.47 4.90
N GLU A 43 6.50 20.76 4.81
CA GLU A 43 6.61 19.55 3.99
C GLU A 43 5.75 18.42 4.54
N LEU A 44 5.72 18.24 5.86
CA LEU A 44 4.87 17.24 6.51
C LEU A 44 3.38 17.56 6.34
N ALA A 45 3.00 18.82 6.53
CA ALA A 45 1.62 19.26 6.33
C ALA A 45 1.21 19.15 4.85
N ALA A 46 2.08 19.52 3.92
CA ALA A 46 1.84 19.37 2.48
C ALA A 46 1.72 17.90 2.09
N PHE A 47 2.58 17.02 2.61
CA PHE A 47 2.49 15.57 2.37
C PHE A 47 1.15 15.00 2.83
N ARG A 48 0.67 15.42 4.01
CA ARG A 48 -0.65 15.03 4.53
C ARG A 48 -1.80 15.49 3.64
N ASN A 49 -1.74 16.71 3.13
CA ASN A 49 -2.77 17.31 2.27
C ASN A 49 -2.69 16.80 0.81
N GLY A 50 -1.52 16.31 0.41
CA GLY A 50 -1.22 15.86 -0.95
C GLY A 50 -1.96 14.62 -1.41
N ALA A 51 -2.53 13.84 -0.47
CA ALA A 51 -3.25 12.57 -0.64
C ALA A 51 -3.20 11.95 -2.07
N PRO A 52 -2.40 10.88 -2.27
CA PRO A 52 -2.30 10.23 -3.58
C PRO A 52 -3.65 9.66 -3.98
N ASP A 53 -3.86 9.49 -5.28
CA ASP A 53 -5.06 8.85 -5.82
C ASP A 53 -5.12 7.38 -5.39
N LEU A 54 -5.88 7.12 -4.31
CA LEU A 54 -6.03 5.79 -3.75
C LEU A 54 -6.89 4.88 -4.63
N LYS A 55 -7.77 5.42 -5.49
CA LYS A 55 -8.54 4.63 -6.47
C LYS A 55 -7.63 4.10 -7.57
N PHE A 56 -6.68 4.92 -8.04
CA PHE A 56 -5.60 4.46 -8.90
C PHE A 56 -4.72 3.41 -8.22
N ALA A 57 -4.26 3.67 -6.99
CA ALA A 57 -3.46 2.72 -6.22
C ALA A 57 -4.17 1.37 -6.05
N ALA A 58 -5.46 1.38 -5.71
CA ALA A 58 -6.28 0.18 -5.58
C ALA A 58 -6.35 -0.65 -6.88
N ARG A 59 -6.55 0.00 -8.02
CA ARG A 59 -6.58 -0.68 -9.32
C ARG A 59 -5.22 -1.26 -9.69
N LYS A 60 -4.14 -0.52 -9.45
CA LYS A 60 -2.78 -1.00 -9.70
C LYS A 60 -2.38 -2.15 -8.78
N ALA A 61 -2.75 -2.09 -7.51
CA ALA A 61 -2.60 -3.23 -6.60
C ALA A 61 -3.26 -4.49 -7.17
N LYS A 62 -4.54 -4.41 -7.57
CA LYS A 62 -5.24 -5.54 -8.20
C LYS A 62 -4.54 -6.01 -9.48
N GLU A 63 -4.25 -5.09 -10.40
CA GLU A 63 -3.62 -5.40 -11.68
C GLU A 63 -2.31 -6.18 -11.51
N PHE A 64 -1.41 -5.69 -10.65
CA PHE A 64 -0.11 -6.33 -10.45
C PHE A 64 -0.19 -7.66 -9.68
N LEU A 65 -1.10 -7.78 -8.71
CA LEU A 65 -1.27 -9.03 -7.96
C LEU A 65 -1.94 -10.13 -8.81
N ASP A 66 -2.95 -9.78 -9.61
CA ASP A 66 -3.56 -10.70 -10.57
C ASP A 66 -2.52 -11.14 -11.61
N GLU A 67 -1.70 -10.21 -12.10
CA GLU A 67 -0.62 -10.52 -13.04
C GLU A 67 0.41 -11.47 -12.46
N ALA A 68 0.87 -11.21 -11.24
CA ALA A 68 1.83 -12.08 -10.57
C ALA A 68 1.30 -13.52 -10.45
N MET A 69 0.00 -13.68 -10.20
CA MET A 69 -0.64 -14.99 -10.20
C MET A 69 -0.70 -15.60 -11.60
N ARG A 70 -1.04 -14.84 -12.64
CA ARG A 70 -1.08 -15.34 -14.03
C ARG A 70 0.29 -15.84 -14.50
N ILE A 71 1.36 -15.08 -14.24
CA ILE A 71 2.73 -15.46 -14.60
C ILE A 71 3.13 -16.79 -13.94
N ARG A 72 2.78 -16.96 -12.66
CA ARG A 72 3.06 -18.20 -11.93
C ARG A 72 2.33 -19.42 -12.49
N LEU A 73 1.15 -19.23 -13.08
CA LEU A 73 0.34 -20.32 -13.63
C LEU A 73 0.69 -20.65 -15.09
N ALA A 74 1.19 -19.67 -15.86
CA ALA A 74 1.40 -19.80 -17.30
C ALA A 74 2.83 -20.22 -17.69
N SER A 75 3.85 -19.94 -16.88
CA SER A 75 5.24 -20.13 -17.29
C SER A 75 5.73 -21.58 -17.22
N SER A 76 6.48 -22.01 -18.24
CA SER A 76 7.24 -23.26 -18.25
C SER A 76 8.61 -23.15 -17.54
N ASP A 77 9.20 -21.94 -17.49
CA ASP A 77 10.40 -21.66 -16.70
C ASP A 77 9.97 -21.14 -15.32
N LEU A 78 10.15 -21.99 -14.32
CA LEU A 78 9.64 -21.73 -12.97
C LEU A 78 10.47 -20.67 -12.22
N GLU A 79 11.78 -20.59 -12.45
CA GLU A 79 12.65 -19.72 -11.65
C GLU A 79 12.52 -18.26 -12.08
N ASP A 80 12.57 -17.99 -13.39
CA ASP A 80 12.43 -16.64 -13.92
C ASP A 80 11.01 -16.10 -13.69
N ALA A 81 10.00 -16.94 -13.86
CA ALA A 81 8.61 -16.56 -13.56
C ALA A 81 8.39 -16.23 -12.08
N GLN A 82 9.03 -16.96 -11.16
CA GLN A 82 8.96 -16.64 -9.73
C GLN A 82 9.58 -15.28 -9.41
N ARG A 83 10.70 -14.91 -10.05
CA ARG A 83 11.33 -13.60 -9.85
C ARG A 83 10.50 -12.46 -10.40
N VAL A 84 9.93 -12.61 -11.60
CA VAL A 84 9.02 -11.61 -12.20
C VAL A 84 7.76 -11.46 -11.33
N ALA A 85 7.14 -12.57 -10.93
CA ALA A 85 5.97 -12.55 -10.06
C ALA A 85 6.28 -11.91 -8.70
N ALA A 86 7.46 -12.15 -8.13
CA ALA A 86 7.88 -11.53 -6.87
C ALA A 86 8.07 -10.00 -7.03
N GLY A 87 8.61 -9.52 -8.14
CA GLY A 87 8.71 -8.09 -8.44
C GLY A 87 7.33 -7.42 -8.58
N LEU A 88 6.40 -8.06 -9.28
CA LEU A 88 5.01 -7.59 -9.40
C LEU A 88 4.27 -7.62 -8.05
N MET A 89 4.46 -8.67 -7.25
CA MET A 89 3.90 -8.74 -5.90
C MET A 89 4.45 -7.63 -5.01
N LEU A 90 5.74 -7.29 -5.12
CA LEU A 90 6.33 -6.20 -4.35
C LEU A 90 5.60 -4.89 -4.62
N VAL A 91 5.47 -4.53 -5.90
CA VAL A 91 4.81 -3.28 -6.31
C VAL A 91 3.32 -3.30 -6.00
N GLY A 92 2.63 -4.43 -6.24
CA GLY A 92 1.22 -4.60 -5.90
C GLY A 92 0.96 -4.41 -4.41
N LEU A 93 1.77 -5.04 -3.54
CA LEU A 93 1.64 -4.91 -2.09
C LEU A 93 2.06 -3.52 -1.58
N SER A 94 2.99 -2.82 -2.23
CA SER A 94 3.27 -1.41 -1.94
C SER A 94 2.04 -0.53 -2.17
N PHE A 95 1.28 -0.74 -3.25
CA PHE A 95 0.02 -0.04 -3.47
C PHE A 95 -1.05 -0.40 -2.44
N VAL A 96 -1.15 -1.67 -2.04
CA VAL A 96 -2.04 -2.08 -0.93
C VAL A 96 -1.68 -1.31 0.35
N ALA A 97 -0.39 -1.26 0.69
CA ALA A 97 0.07 -0.54 1.87
C ALA A 97 -0.30 0.95 1.82
N MET A 98 -0.14 1.61 0.67
CA MET A 98 -0.54 3.00 0.49
C MET A 98 -2.04 3.21 0.78
N VAL A 99 -2.90 2.36 0.22
CA VAL A 99 -4.36 2.45 0.43
C VAL A 99 -4.73 2.19 1.88
N CYS A 100 -4.14 1.16 2.51
CA CYS A 100 -4.45 0.82 3.90
C CYS A 100 -3.91 1.86 4.90
N ILE A 101 -2.78 2.49 4.65
CA ILE A 101 -2.17 3.44 5.60
C ILE A 101 -2.84 4.81 5.55
N TRP A 102 -3.22 5.29 4.36
CA TRP A 102 -3.79 6.62 4.24
C TRP A 102 -5.12 6.76 5.03
N PRO A 103 -5.38 7.90 5.70
CA PRO A 103 -6.67 8.15 6.35
C PRO A 103 -7.83 8.25 5.34
N SER A 104 -9.04 7.89 5.80
CA SER A 104 -10.27 7.92 5.00
C SER A 104 -10.98 9.29 5.10
N ASP A 105 -10.37 10.35 4.56
CA ASP A 105 -10.92 11.71 4.69
C ASP A 105 -11.99 12.06 3.66
N SER A 106 -12.12 11.31 2.56
CA SER A 106 -13.15 11.48 1.53
C SER A 106 -13.74 10.12 1.11
N LEU A 107 -14.86 10.16 0.38
CA LEU A 107 -15.49 8.95 -0.14
C LEU A 107 -14.59 8.19 -1.10
N ASP A 108 -13.66 8.89 -1.78
CA ASP A 108 -12.74 8.24 -2.70
C ASP A 108 -11.80 7.26 -1.99
N GLU A 109 -11.27 7.63 -0.82
CA GLU A 109 -10.42 6.75 -0.01
C GLU A 109 -11.21 5.60 0.62
N VAL A 110 -12.46 5.86 1.02
CA VAL A 110 -13.38 4.84 1.53
C VAL A 110 -13.64 3.78 0.45
N ASP A 111 -14.04 4.20 -0.75
CA ASP A 111 -14.30 3.31 -1.88
C ASP A 111 -13.06 2.49 -2.24
N ALA A 112 -11.88 3.12 -2.28
CA ALA A 112 -10.63 2.44 -2.60
C ALA A 112 -10.29 1.33 -1.59
N LYS A 113 -10.47 1.60 -0.29
CA LYS A 113 -10.24 0.61 0.77
C LYS A 113 -11.24 -0.54 0.69
N LEU A 114 -12.53 -0.24 0.55
CA LEU A 114 -13.58 -1.26 0.46
C LEU A 114 -13.41 -2.14 -0.79
N ALA A 115 -13.10 -1.53 -1.94
CA ALA A 115 -12.86 -2.28 -3.18
C ALA A 115 -11.68 -3.25 -3.06
N LEU A 116 -10.56 -2.84 -2.46
CA LEU A 116 -9.44 -3.74 -2.23
C LEU A 116 -9.74 -4.81 -1.17
N ALA A 117 -10.47 -4.45 -0.11
CA ALA A 117 -10.89 -5.39 0.91
C ALA A 117 -11.69 -6.55 0.28
N GLU A 118 -12.62 -6.22 -0.62
CA GLU A 118 -13.46 -7.14 -1.38
C GLU A 118 -12.65 -8.03 -2.33
N VAL A 119 -11.81 -7.41 -3.17
CA VAL A 119 -11.06 -8.14 -4.21
C VAL A 119 -10.12 -9.18 -3.64
N GLY A 120 -9.43 -8.87 -2.54
CA GLY A 120 -8.47 -9.81 -1.99
C GLY A 120 -9.11 -10.87 -1.08
N ARG A 121 -10.43 -10.94 -0.91
CA ARG A 121 -11.08 -11.91 -0.01
C ARG A 121 -10.51 -13.31 -0.25
N VAL A 122 -10.25 -14.04 0.83
CA VAL A 122 -9.84 -15.45 0.73
C VAL A 122 -11.03 -16.20 0.11
N HIS A 123 -10.91 -16.60 -1.16
CA HIS A 123 -11.98 -17.33 -1.85
C HIS A 123 -12.12 -18.71 -1.20
N GLY A 124 -13.28 -18.97 -0.59
CA GLY A 124 -13.58 -20.19 0.15
C GLY A 124 -14.68 -20.03 1.21
N ASP A 125 -14.96 -18.80 1.67
CA ASP A 125 -16.04 -18.53 2.62
C ASP A 125 -17.31 -18.04 1.91
N ASP A 126 -18.20 -18.98 1.58
CA ASP A 126 -19.65 -18.70 1.41
C ASP A 126 -20.34 -18.42 2.76
N GLN A 127 -19.56 -18.17 3.83
CA GLN A 127 -20.08 -17.85 5.16
C GLN A 127 -20.10 -16.34 5.38
N GLU A 128 -21.23 -15.88 5.94
CA GLU A 128 -21.46 -14.50 6.34
C GLU A 128 -20.32 -13.96 7.22
N ASP A 129 -20.06 -12.65 7.09
CA ASP A 129 -18.94 -11.92 7.69
C ASP A 129 -18.79 -12.06 9.23
N ASP A 130 -19.80 -12.61 9.91
CA ASP A 130 -19.91 -12.76 11.37
C ASP A 130 -19.61 -14.18 11.90
N TYR A 131 -19.37 -15.19 11.04
CA TYR A 131 -19.16 -16.57 11.48
C TYR A 131 -17.67 -16.93 11.62
N ALA A 132 -17.10 -16.72 12.81
CA ALA A 132 -15.72 -17.07 13.16
C ALA A 132 -15.46 -18.41 13.94
N PRO A 133 -16.42 -19.28 14.32
CA PRO A 133 -16.14 -20.29 15.34
C PRO A 133 -15.39 -21.55 14.84
N MET A 134 -15.09 -21.67 13.54
CA MET A 134 -14.45 -22.88 12.96
C MET A 134 -13.12 -22.59 12.22
N LEU A 135 -12.59 -21.38 12.31
CA LEU A 135 -11.30 -21.04 11.68
C LEU A 135 -10.12 -21.38 12.60
N GLU A 136 -9.03 -21.89 12.01
CA GLU A 136 -7.74 -22.05 12.69
C GLU A 136 -7.33 -20.69 13.31
N PRO A 137 -6.79 -20.65 14.55
CA PRO A 137 -6.46 -19.41 15.25
C PRO A 137 -5.60 -18.43 14.44
N ASP A 138 -4.63 -18.94 13.67
CA ASP A 138 -3.80 -18.12 12.79
C ASP A 138 -4.61 -17.50 11.65
N THR A 139 -5.52 -18.24 11.04
CA THR A 139 -6.40 -17.73 9.98
C THR A 139 -7.36 -16.67 10.52
N ALA A 140 -7.96 -16.91 11.68
CA ALA A 140 -8.82 -15.92 12.34
C ALA A 140 -8.07 -14.63 12.66
N ARG A 141 -6.83 -14.73 13.17
CA ARG A 141 -5.97 -13.58 13.43
C ARG A 141 -5.66 -12.79 12.15
N ARG A 142 -5.27 -13.47 11.06
CA ARG A 142 -5.00 -12.83 9.76
C ARG A 142 -6.22 -12.06 9.26
N ILE A 143 -7.42 -12.65 9.36
CA ILE A 143 -8.67 -11.99 8.97
C ILE A 143 -8.93 -10.74 9.83
N ARG A 144 -8.76 -10.82 11.15
CA ARG A 144 -8.91 -9.65 12.04
C ARG A 144 -7.94 -8.53 11.70
N VAL A 145 -6.66 -8.85 11.53
CA VAL A 145 -5.61 -7.88 11.17
C VAL A 145 -5.94 -7.23 9.83
N ARG A 146 -6.34 -8.02 8.84
CA ARG A 146 -6.75 -7.52 7.54
C ARG A 146 -7.97 -6.61 7.61
N ARG A 147 -9.03 -7.02 8.31
CA ARG A 147 -10.24 -6.19 8.50
C ARG A 147 -9.89 -4.86 9.16
N ALA A 148 -9.03 -4.89 10.18
CA ALA A 148 -8.54 -3.67 10.81
C ALA A 148 -7.73 -2.80 9.83
N ALA A 149 -6.90 -3.38 8.95
CA ALA A 149 -6.11 -2.65 7.96
C ALA A 149 -6.97 -1.91 6.93
N PHE A 150 -8.12 -2.47 6.56
CA PHE A 150 -9.07 -1.85 5.62
C PHE A 150 -10.18 -1.06 6.32
N ASN A 151 -10.10 -0.88 7.65
CA ASN A 151 -11.12 -0.15 8.39
C ASN A 151 -11.20 1.31 7.91
N VAL A 152 -12.42 1.76 7.62
CA VAL A 152 -12.72 3.11 7.13
C VAL A 152 -13.16 4.07 8.26
N GLY A 153 -13.28 3.58 9.49
CA GLY A 153 -13.72 4.37 10.66
C GLY A 153 -15.23 4.61 10.68
N GLU A 154 -15.67 5.52 11.56
CA GLU A 154 -17.06 6.00 11.58
C GLU A 154 -17.30 6.92 10.38
N LEU A 155 -18.28 6.57 9.53
CA LEU A 155 -18.63 7.21 8.24
C LEU A 155 -19.18 8.65 8.38
N MET A 156 -18.41 9.57 8.96
CA MET A 156 -18.66 11.00 8.95
C MET A 156 -17.56 11.67 8.13
N VAL A 157 -17.67 11.57 6.81
CA VAL A 157 -16.62 12.01 5.89
C VAL A 157 -16.88 13.45 5.42
N PRO A 158 -16.05 14.44 5.81
CA PRO A 158 -16.17 15.81 5.32
C PRO A 158 -15.74 15.93 3.83
N PRO A 159 -16.07 17.03 3.14
CA PRO A 159 -15.63 17.24 1.75
C PRO A 159 -14.10 17.30 1.65
N ARG A 160 -13.57 16.80 0.51
CA ARG A 160 -12.15 16.71 0.17
C ARG A 160 -11.41 18.03 0.44
N ALA A 161 -10.30 17.97 1.19
CA ALA A 161 -9.44 19.13 1.43
C ALA A 161 -8.80 19.63 0.12
N ALA A 162 -8.48 20.92 0.05
CA ALA A 162 -7.78 21.50 -1.09
C ALA A 162 -6.42 20.82 -1.28
N GLY A 163 -6.10 20.42 -2.52
CA GLY A 163 -4.84 19.79 -2.88
C GLY A 163 -3.62 20.72 -2.73
N PRO A 164 -2.40 20.17 -2.85
CA PRO A 164 -1.14 20.92 -2.66
C PRO A 164 -0.99 22.03 -3.72
N ALA A 165 -0.31 23.11 -3.34
CA ALA A 165 -0.08 24.25 -4.24
C ALA A 165 0.99 23.90 -5.29
N SER A 166 0.98 24.56 -6.45
CA SER A 166 1.97 24.33 -7.53
C SER A 166 3.42 24.64 -7.12
N THR A 167 3.62 25.32 -5.99
CA THR A 167 4.93 25.61 -5.40
C THR A 167 5.46 24.49 -4.50
N ASP A 168 4.64 23.48 -4.17
CA ASP A 168 5.00 22.38 -3.30
C ASP A 168 5.74 21.30 -4.10
N ARG A 169 7.04 21.13 -3.81
CA ARG A 169 8.01 20.33 -4.59
C ARG A 169 7.51 18.92 -4.92
N GLY A 170 7.03 18.72 -6.14
CA GLY A 170 6.73 17.37 -6.69
C GLY A 170 5.49 16.68 -6.11
N LEU A 171 4.74 17.33 -5.21
CA LEU A 171 3.47 16.81 -4.69
C LEU A 171 2.29 17.05 -5.66
N ALA A 172 2.46 17.98 -6.61
CA ALA A 172 1.45 18.33 -7.62
C ALA A 172 1.42 17.40 -8.86
N THR A 173 2.37 16.47 -9.00
CA THR A 173 2.62 15.74 -10.26
C THR A 173 2.11 14.29 -10.31
N TRP A 174 1.50 13.77 -9.24
CA TRP A 174 0.92 12.41 -9.23
C TRP A 174 -0.57 12.47 -9.62
N PRO A 175 -1.11 11.54 -10.42
CA PRO A 175 -2.37 11.77 -11.14
C PRO A 175 -3.53 12.01 -10.16
N MET A 176 -4.14 13.20 -10.25
CA MET A 176 -5.41 13.53 -9.59
C MET A 176 -6.63 13.03 -10.38
N GLN A 177 -6.48 11.95 -11.17
CA GLN A 177 -7.55 11.47 -12.05
C GLN A 177 -8.54 10.60 -11.28
N GLY A 178 -9.53 11.25 -10.67
CA GLY A 178 -10.72 10.62 -10.12
C GLY A 178 -11.40 9.76 -11.18
N LEU A 179 -11.10 8.47 -11.15
CA LEU A 179 -11.67 7.46 -12.02
C LEU A 179 -12.60 6.59 -11.19
N ASP A 180 -13.77 6.31 -11.77
CA ASP A 180 -14.80 5.48 -11.18
C ASP A 180 -14.30 4.02 -11.00
N LEU A 181 -14.35 3.52 -9.77
CA LEU A 181 -13.95 2.14 -9.42
C LEU A 181 -15.00 1.10 -9.84
N THR A 182 -16.21 1.51 -10.24
CA THR A 182 -17.20 0.60 -10.80
C THR A 182 -16.86 0.14 -12.22
N LEU A 183 -15.90 0.81 -12.88
CA LEU A 183 -15.15 0.24 -13.99
C LEU A 183 -14.12 -0.73 -13.41
N LEU A 184 -14.60 -1.88 -12.92
CA LEU A 184 -13.78 -3.05 -12.65
C LEU A 184 -12.88 -3.24 -13.87
N LEU A 185 -11.55 -3.29 -13.66
CA LEU A 185 -10.65 -3.80 -14.70
C LEU A 185 -11.28 -5.12 -15.17
N PRO A 186 -11.68 -5.26 -16.45
CA PRO A 186 -12.28 -6.49 -16.90
C PRO A 186 -11.31 -7.61 -16.54
N PRO A 187 -11.79 -8.72 -15.94
CA PRO A 187 -10.91 -9.84 -15.59
C PRO A 187 -10.11 -10.19 -16.85
N ARG A 188 -8.81 -9.94 -16.81
CA ARG A 188 -7.93 -10.16 -17.95
C ARG A 188 -7.77 -11.67 -18.12
N GLY A 189 -8.61 -12.25 -18.96
CA GLY A 189 -8.38 -13.58 -19.54
C GLY A 189 -7.32 -13.47 -20.64
N GLY A 190 -6.44 -14.47 -20.73
CA GLY A 190 -5.38 -14.53 -21.75
C GLY A 190 -3.96 -14.60 -21.17
N GLU A 191 -2.97 -14.66 -22.06
CA GLU A 191 -1.55 -14.76 -21.72
C GLU A 191 -1.08 -13.59 -20.84
N PRO A 192 -0.07 -13.80 -19.97
CA PRO A 192 0.48 -12.73 -19.15
C PRO A 192 1.03 -11.60 -20.02
N VAL A 193 0.66 -10.36 -19.69
CA VAL A 193 1.02 -9.16 -20.46
C VAL A 193 2.44 -8.69 -20.10
N PHE A 194 2.88 -8.93 -18.86
CA PHE A 194 4.16 -8.43 -18.34
C PHE A 194 5.32 -9.43 -18.46
N ALA A 195 5.07 -10.67 -18.92
CA ALA A 195 6.09 -11.71 -19.04
C ALA A 195 7.12 -11.44 -20.14
N ASP A 196 6.75 -10.79 -21.25
CA ASP A 196 7.63 -10.73 -22.41
C ASP A 196 8.35 -9.38 -22.60
N GLN A 197 7.69 -8.25 -22.29
CA GLN A 197 8.26 -6.92 -22.59
C GLN A 197 9.06 -6.30 -21.44
N GLN A 198 8.86 -6.75 -20.20
CA GLN A 198 9.45 -6.11 -19.00
C GLN A 198 9.96 -7.10 -17.95
N ALA A 199 10.00 -8.42 -18.22
CA ALA A 199 10.42 -9.43 -17.24
C ALA A 199 11.79 -9.12 -16.62
N GLY A 200 12.77 -8.71 -17.41
CA GLY A 200 14.09 -8.32 -16.90
C GLY A 200 14.04 -7.14 -15.92
N ALA A 201 13.14 -6.18 -16.12
CA ALA A 201 12.98 -5.04 -15.22
C ALA A 201 12.27 -5.43 -13.91
N TRP A 202 11.24 -6.26 -13.99
CA TRP A 202 10.53 -6.77 -12.81
C TRP A 202 11.39 -7.71 -11.96
N ALA A 203 12.16 -8.60 -12.59
CA ALA A 203 13.15 -9.41 -11.90
C ALA A 203 14.30 -8.56 -11.33
N GLY A 204 14.72 -7.53 -12.08
CA GLY A 204 15.78 -6.59 -11.70
C GLY A 204 15.46 -5.77 -10.45
N LEU A 205 14.19 -5.45 -10.19
CA LEU A 205 13.74 -4.67 -9.03
C LEU A 205 14.26 -5.24 -7.69
N LEU A 206 14.31 -6.56 -7.56
CA LEU A 206 14.77 -7.24 -6.35
C LEU A 206 16.29 -7.22 -6.15
N SER A 207 17.04 -6.82 -7.18
CA SER A 207 18.50 -6.78 -7.15
C SER A 207 19.06 -5.55 -6.45
N ALA A 208 18.21 -4.53 -6.21
CA ALA A 208 18.58 -3.28 -5.57
C ALA A 208 17.65 -3.00 -4.37
N PRO A 209 17.73 -3.81 -3.29
CA PRO A 209 16.91 -3.58 -2.11
C PRO A 209 17.29 -2.25 -1.44
N PRO A 210 16.32 -1.52 -0.85
CA PRO A 210 16.61 -0.32 -0.09
C PRO A 210 17.36 -0.67 1.21
N ASP A 211 18.03 0.33 1.76
CA ASP A 211 18.67 0.21 3.07
C ASP A 211 17.60 0.12 4.17
N LEU A 212 17.27 -1.11 4.56
CA LEU A 212 16.25 -1.39 5.57
C LEU A 212 16.62 -0.85 6.95
N ASP A 213 17.90 -0.70 7.26
CA ASP A 213 18.33 -0.17 8.55
C ASP A 213 18.09 1.33 8.61
N ARG A 214 18.44 2.05 7.54
CA ARG A 214 18.10 3.48 7.39
C ARG A 214 16.60 3.72 7.36
N LEU A 215 15.82 2.84 6.72
CA LEU A 215 14.36 2.92 6.74
C LEU A 215 13.80 2.69 8.15
N ALA A 216 14.32 1.70 8.90
CA ALA A 216 13.91 1.47 10.28
C ALA A 216 14.24 2.68 11.18
N ASP A 217 15.42 3.29 11.03
CA ASP A 217 15.77 4.55 11.71
C ASP A 217 14.79 5.67 11.34
N ARG A 218 14.40 5.77 10.06
CA ARG A 218 13.45 6.76 9.57
C ARG A 218 12.07 6.56 10.19
N VAL A 219 11.60 5.32 10.35
CA VAL A 219 10.35 5.01 11.06
C VAL A 219 10.39 5.53 12.49
N GLU A 220 11.42 5.18 13.25
CA GLU A 220 11.56 5.60 14.66
C GLU A 220 11.61 7.12 14.79
N ARG A 221 12.39 7.79 13.93
CA ARG A 221 12.47 9.26 13.91
C ARG A 221 11.14 9.90 13.59
N LEU A 222 10.43 9.45 12.56
CA LEU A 222 9.16 10.04 12.14
C LEU A 222 8.04 9.81 13.17
N LEU A 223 7.99 8.64 13.82
CA LEU A 223 7.06 8.40 14.93
C LEU A 223 7.35 9.34 16.11
N ALA A 224 8.62 9.51 16.47
CA ALA A 224 9.01 10.44 17.53
C ALA A 224 8.69 11.90 17.17
N THR A 225 8.86 12.29 15.90
CA THR A 225 8.46 13.61 15.40
C THR A 225 6.95 13.78 15.47
N ALA A 226 6.17 12.82 14.99
CA ALA A 226 4.71 12.86 15.07
C ALA A 226 4.23 13.02 16.52
N ASP A 227 4.77 12.25 17.47
CA ASP A 227 4.45 12.36 18.90
C ASP A 227 4.69 13.77 19.44
N ARG A 228 5.86 14.35 19.13
CA ARG A 228 6.22 15.71 19.57
C ARG A 228 5.25 16.74 18.98
N LEU A 229 4.92 16.61 17.70
CA LEU A 229 4.00 17.53 17.03
C LEU A 229 2.58 17.43 17.56
N PHE A 230 2.06 16.22 17.84
CA PHE A 230 0.76 16.05 18.49
C PHE A 230 0.73 16.67 19.90
N LEU A 231 1.79 16.49 20.68
CA LEU A 231 1.92 17.10 22.01
C LEU A 231 1.95 18.64 21.95
N LEU A 232 2.62 19.21 20.95
CA LEU A 232 2.63 20.66 20.73
C LEU A 232 1.28 21.17 20.25
N ALA A 233 0.62 20.45 19.33
CA ALA A 233 -0.70 20.79 18.80
C ALA A 233 -1.81 20.71 19.85
N ALA A 234 -1.63 19.93 20.92
CA ALA A 234 -2.57 19.85 22.04
C ALA A 234 -2.65 21.16 22.86
N ARG A 235 -1.68 22.06 22.70
CA ARG A 235 -1.69 23.38 23.35
C ARG A 235 -2.41 24.38 22.44
N PRO A 236 -3.42 25.12 22.92
CA PRO A 236 -4.15 26.10 22.12
C PRO A 236 -3.20 27.24 21.71
N THR A 237 -2.75 27.20 20.46
CA THR A 237 -1.88 28.16 19.81
C THR A 237 -2.41 28.44 18.42
N GLU A 238 -2.06 29.58 17.82
CA GLU A 238 -2.50 29.97 16.47
C GLU A 238 -2.12 28.92 15.40
N ASN A 239 -1.03 28.17 15.61
CA ASN A 239 -0.54 27.16 14.66
C ASN A 239 -0.97 25.72 14.99
N SER A 240 -1.88 25.52 15.96
CA SER A 240 -2.28 24.17 16.41
C SER A 240 -2.84 23.28 15.29
N ALA A 241 -3.57 23.84 14.33
CA ALA A 241 -4.10 23.12 13.18
C ALA A 241 -2.99 22.64 12.21
N GLU A 242 -2.02 23.51 11.92
CA GLU A 242 -0.87 23.18 11.07
C GLU A 242 0.02 22.12 11.72
N LEU A 243 0.29 22.27 13.03
CA LEU A 243 1.04 21.28 13.80
C LEU A 243 0.36 19.91 13.81
N ARG A 244 -0.97 19.86 13.90
CA ARG A 244 -1.73 18.61 13.78
C ARG A 244 -1.61 17.99 12.40
N ARG A 245 -1.72 18.78 11.33
CA ARG A 245 -1.54 18.29 9.94
C ARG A 245 -0.12 17.77 9.70
N ALA A 246 0.89 18.47 10.20
CA ALA A 246 2.27 18.02 10.13
C ALA A 246 2.49 16.73 10.94
N ALA A 247 1.87 16.60 12.12
CA ALA A 247 1.92 15.38 12.93
C ALA A 247 1.32 14.17 12.17
N GLU A 248 0.14 14.34 11.56
CA GLU A 248 -0.48 13.32 10.72
C GLU A 248 0.39 12.97 9.51
N GLY A 249 1.01 13.95 8.86
CA GLY A 249 1.93 13.73 7.75
C GLY A 249 3.15 12.91 8.15
N ALA A 250 3.79 13.23 9.28
CA ALA A 250 4.90 12.45 9.82
C ALA A 250 4.48 11.03 10.16
N GLN A 251 3.29 10.85 10.72
CA GLN A 251 2.73 9.54 11.04
C GLN A 251 2.50 8.69 9.78
N ILE A 252 1.83 9.24 8.75
CA ILE A 252 1.63 8.54 7.47
C ILE A 252 2.97 8.12 6.86
N MET A 253 3.95 9.03 6.80
CA MET A 253 5.28 8.68 6.28
C MET A 253 5.98 7.59 7.10
N ALA A 254 5.85 7.61 8.42
CA ALA A 254 6.42 6.58 9.28
C ALA A 254 5.83 5.20 8.96
N TYR A 255 4.51 5.10 8.83
CA TYR A 255 3.84 3.84 8.50
C TYR A 255 4.13 3.38 7.07
N LEU A 256 4.27 4.30 6.12
CA LEU A 256 4.71 3.98 4.76
C LEU A 256 6.14 3.41 4.73
N ALA A 257 7.07 4.05 5.42
CA ALA A 257 8.44 3.54 5.57
C ALA A 257 8.46 2.17 6.29
N ALA A 258 7.59 1.98 7.30
CA ALA A 258 7.43 0.71 7.98
C ALA A 258 6.89 -0.38 7.05
N ALA A 259 5.94 -0.04 6.17
CA ALA A 259 5.46 -0.96 5.14
C ALA A 259 6.57 -1.35 4.16
N GLN A 260 7.43 -0.42 3.72
CA GLN A 260 8.60 -0.78 2.91
C GLN A 260 9.48 -1.81 3.64
N VAL A 261 9.83 -1.54 4.90
CA VAL A 261 10.62 -2.50 5.70
C VAL A 261 9.91 -3.85 5.84
N ALA A 262 8.58 -3.87 5.96
CA ALA A 262 7.78 -5.11 6.01
C ALA A 262 7.82 -5.88 4.67
N LEU A 263 7.68 -5.18 3.54
CA LEU A 263 7.56 -5.71 2.18
C LEU A 263 8.83 -6.39 1.69
N TRP A 264 9.98 -5.71 1.81
CA TRP A 264 11.20 -6.12 1.12
C TRP A 264 11.72 -7.46 1.65
N PRO A 265 11.93 -8.48 0.80
CA PRO A 265 12.39 -9.80 1.25
C PRO A 265 13.82 -9.71 1.77
N VAL A 266 14.15 -10.52 2.79
CA VAL A 266 15.48 -10.55 3.41
C VAL A 266 15.96 -11.98 3.61
N GLU A 267 17.25 -12.20 3.40
CA GLU A 267 17.87 -13.50 3.65
C GLU A 267 17.93 -13.81 5.15
N ARG A 268 17.80 -15.09 5.47
CA ARG A 268 17.89 -15.58 6.85
C ARG A 268 19.29 -15.28 7.42
N GLY A 269 19.32 -14.64 8.59
CA GLY A 269 20.57 -14.29 9.27
C GLY A 269 21.19 -12.96 8.81
N SER A 270 20.63 -12.29 7.80
CA SER A 270 21.09 -10.98 7.35
C SER A 270 20.78 -9.86 8.36
N ALA A 271 21.46 -8.71 8.19
CA ALA A 271 21.17 -7.49 8.96
C ALA A 271 19.72 -7.00 8.74
N GLY A 272 19.14 -7.24 7.56
CA GLY A 272 17.74 -6.89 7.25
C GLY A 272 16.73 -7.54 8.19
N VAL A 273 17.01 -8.76 8.70
CA VAL A 273 16.15 -9.41 9.71
C VAL A 273 16.14 -8.60 11.02
N LYS A 274 17.28 -8.02 11.41
CA LYS A 274 17.36 -7.16 12.61
C LYS A 274 16.56 -5.88 12.41
N ALA A 275 16.69 -5.24 11.25
CA ALA A 275 15.92 -4.05 10.90
C ALA A 275 14.40 -4.31 10.92
N LYS A 276 13.94 -5.43 10.32
CA LYS A 276 12.53 -5.84 10.38
C LYS A 276 12.02 -6.06 11.79
N ARG A 277 12.80 -6.73 12.65
CA ARG A 277 12.42 -6.94 14.07
C ARG A 277 12.36 -5.64 14.86
N ARG A 278 13.31 -4.74 14.62
CA ARG A 278 13.36 -3.42 15.25
C ARG A 278 12.16 -2.58 14.86
N MET A 279 11.86 -2.51 13.56
CA MET A 279 10.66 -1.84 13.07
C MET A 279 9.38 -2.48 13.62
N ALA A 280 9.27 -3.82 13.61
CA ALA A 280 8.12 -4.51 14.17
C ALA A 280 7.91 -4.18 15.65
N LYS A 281 8.99 -4.15 16.44
CA LYS A 281 8.94 -3.70 17.83
C LYS A 281 8.47 -2.25 17.94
N ALA A 282 9.00 -1.34 17.12
CA ALA A 282 8.60 0.06 17.15
C ALA A 282 7.11 0.25 16.86
N ILE A 283 6.53 -0.55 15.95
CA ILE A 283 5.09 -0.56 15.64
C ILE A 283 4.28 -1.24 16.75
N ASP A 284 4.76 -2.36 17.31
CA ASP A 284 4.06 -3.05 18.40
C ASP A 284 4.00 -2.20 19.67
N ASP A 285 5.06 -1.46 19.98
CA ASP A 285 5.10 -0.50 21.09
C ASP A 285 4.08 0.67 20.89
N ARG A 286 3.48 0.83 19.69
CA ARG A 286 2.37 1.76 19.42
C ARG A 286 0.99 1.20 19.77
N ALA A 287 0.84 -0.11 20.02
CA ALA A 287 -0.46 -0.72 20.33
C ALA A 287 -1.11 -0.12 21.59
N CYS A 288 -0.30 0.38 22.51
CA CYS A 288 -0.76 1.06 23.74
C CYS A 288 -0.93 2.59 23.57
N ARG A 289 -0.83 3.12 22.34
CA ARG A 289 -0.92 4.55 22.05
C ARG A 289 -2.16 4.88 21.23
N SER A 290 -2.50 6.16 21.14
CA SER A 290 -3.64 6.67 20.38
C SER A 290 -3.41 6.70 18.86
N ASP A 291 -2.60 5.78 18.34
CA ASP A 291 -2.32 5.70 16.90
C ASP A 291 -3.50 5.07 16.17
N PRO A 292 -3.81 5.52 14.94
CA PRO A 292 -4.91 4.93 14.18
C PRO A 292 -4.69 3.43 13.98
N LEU A 293 -5.66 2.63 14.42
CA LEU A 293 -5.55 1.17 14.41
C LEU A 293 -5.30 0.62 13.00
N HIS A 294 -5.90 1.24 11.99
CA HIS A 294 -5.78 0.81 10.59
C HIS A 294 -4.35 0.90 10.07
N MET A 295 -3.57 1.90 10.48
CA MET A 295 -2.16 2.04 10.09
C MET A 295 -1.28 0.93 10.70
N GLN A 296 -1.50 0.60 11.98
CA GLN A 296 -0.80 -0.50 12.65
C GLN A 296 -1.16 -1.85 12.01
N ALA A 297 -2.45 -2.06 11.77
CA ALA A 297 -2.97 -3.25 11.13
C ALA A 297 -2.46 -3.38 9.68
N ALA A 298 -2.31 -2.28 8.95
CA ALA A 298 -1.77 -2.27 7.59
C ALA A 298 -0.34 -2.84 7.55
N VAL A 299 0.57 -2.38 8.42
CA VAL A 299 1.95 -2.90 8.46
C VAL A 299 1.97 -4.40 8.81
N ARG A 300 1.11 -4.84 9.73
CA ARG A 300 0.99 -6.25 10.11
C ARG A 300 0.46 -7.11 8.97
N ASN A 301 -0.61 -6.67 8.30
CA ASN A 301 -1.16 -7.31 7.10
C ASN A 301 -0.11 -7.41 6.00
N ILE A 302 0.67 -6.35 5.79
CA ILE A 302 1.73 -6.33 4.77
C ILE A 302 2.88 -7.28 5.12
N PHE A 303 3.27 -7.39 6.39
CA PHE A 303 4.22 -8.41 6.84
C PHE A 303 3.73 -9.84 6.52
N GLU A 304 2.44 -10.07 6.74
CA GLU A 304 1.79 -11.35 6.46
C GLU A 304 1.82 -11.68 4.97
N GLU A 305 1.38 -10.74 4.13
CA GLU A 305 1.33 -10.92 2.68
C GLU A 305 2.72 -10.98 2.05
N ALA A 306 3.69 -10.21 2.56
CA ALA A 306 5.08 -10.24 2.10
C ALA A 306 5.78 -11.60 2.34
N THR A 307 5.24 -12.46 3.22
CA THR A 307 5.77 -13.82 3.38
C THR A 307 5.53 -14.68 2.15
N TRP A 308 4.46 -14.46 1.39
CA TRP A 308 4.27 -15.14 0.10
C TRP A 308 5.34 -14.74 -0.92
N LEU A 309 5.68 -13.44 -0.97
CA LEU A 309 6.78 -12.94 -1.78
C LEU A 309 8.11 -13.59 -1.39
N ALA A 310 8.42 -13.66 -0.09
CA ALA A 310 9.63 -14.32 0.41
C ALA A 310 9.66 -15.83 0.08
N LYS A 311 8.51 -16.52 0.09
CA LYS A 311 8.41 -17.94 -0.31
C LYS A 311 8.72 -18.14 -1.79
N LEU A 312 8.28 -17.23 -2.67
CA LEU A 312 8.60 -17.29 -4.11
C LEU A 312 10.10 -17.19 -4.39
N LEU A 313 10.84 -16.45 -3.57
CA LEU A 313 12.29 -16.28 -3.71
C LEU A 313 13.12 -17.36 -2.99
N GLY A 314 12.46 -18.39 -2.44
CA GLY A 314 13.06 -19.53 -1.77
C GLY A 314 12.84 -19.51 -0.25
N ALA A 315 11.85 -20.28 0.21
CA ALA A 315 11.45 -20.38 1.62
C ALA A 315 12.57 -20.84 2.57
N GLU A 316 13.53 -21.61 2.09
CA GLU A 316 14.67 -22.09 2.90
C GLU A 316 15.71 -21.00 3.16
N ARG A 317 15.93 -20.13 2.16
CA ARG A 317 16.91 -19.03 2.21
C ARG A 317 16.33 -17.77 2.85
N MET A 318 15.07 -17.47 2.58
CA MET A 318 14.43 -16.24 3.03
C MET A 318 13.94 -16.32 4.49
N ALA A 319 13.89 -15.16 5.14
CA ALA A 319 13.24 -15.02 6.43
C ALA A 319 11.72 -14.93 6.24
N ILE A 320 11.02 -16.00 6.61
CA ILE A 320 9.55 -16.12 6.53
C ILE A 320 8.86 -16.12 7.91
N LYS A 321 9.65 -15.98 8.99
CA LYS A 321 9.11 -16.00 10.36
C LYS A 321 8.51 -14.64 10.71
N MET A 322 7.26 -14.67 11.17
CA MET A 322 6.58 -13.48 11.67
C MET A 322 7.15 -13.04 13.02
N PRO A 323 7.26 -11.73 13.25
CA PRO A 323 7.38 -11.21 14.60
C PRO A 323 6.10 -11.51 15.40
N THR A 324 6.25 -11.70 16.70
CA THR A 324 5.11 -11.80 17.61
C THR A 324 4.55 -10.41 17.83
N TRP A 325 3.25 -10.25 17.63
CA TRP A 325 2.55 -8.97 17.78
C TRP A 325 1.60 -9.05 18.97
N THR A 326 1.44 -7.96 19.71
CA THR A 326 0.35 -7.78 20.67
C THR A 326 -0.99 -7.87 19.93
N GLU A 327 -2.00 -8.56 20.48
CA GLU A 327 -3.29 -8.69 19.78
C GLU A 327 -3.96 -7.34 19.52
N ILE A 328 -4.52 -7.19 18.32
CA ILE A 328 -5.47 -6.12 18.01
C ILE A 328 -6.81 -6.59 18.55
N VAL A 329 -7.30 -5.89 19.56
CA VAL A 329 -8.63 -6.08 20.17
C VAL A 329 -9.59 -5.06 19.61
#